data_AF-A0A4S2MDQ6-F1
#
_entry.id   AF-A0A4S2MDQ6-F1
#
_cell.length_a   1.000
_cell.length_b   1.000
_cell.length_c   1.000
_cell.angle_alpha   90.00
_cell.angle_beta   90.00
_cell.angle_gamma   90.00
#
_symmetry.space_group_name_H-M   'P 1'
#
loop_
_entity.id
_entity.type
_entity.pdbx_description
1 polymer ?
#
loop_
_entity_poly.entity_id
_entity_poly.type
_entity_poly.pdbx_seq_one_letter_code
_entity_poly.pdbx_strand_id
1 'polypeptide(L)'
;MSLGWFCVFILLLSFWATVVQYLNIYKTVWWIPNVTSDFAIDLRSIDCFLVLHVFTMLITPHLYCLLLQLFSSTLSTYPIIRSLLGLPLLSSWLYFTLWTVTNINFSGISFGYATLCGVLLLYFPLIALFAFHHTRLLNTLRTFWSRVSPIPGRRAKKAPGTNTPTSPWVKIKHLASLVYQLTTDWPGLNTTSTLFPVRYLTIYTHATAEFPRNYSSPTAYYGVDSQTKSLVLLRHQCFGASAEPIREEVQTYRADFNARLLTVVIGTFYTTYYTCILPLLFVQPSNLFYDCAWAVQHCIITAVAAFLLHWYYYIPCDYLDVLHRSALHLGSWNALSNRSGQVQLNAWSPLQLTI
;
A
#
# COMPACT_ATOMS: atom_id res chain seq x y z
N MET A 1 9.82 -3.06 -16.40
CA MET A 1 10.33 -1.79 -15.85
C MET A 1 10.92 -2.07 -14.48
N SER A 2 12.21 -1.77 -14.23
CA SER A 2 12.80 -2.04 -12.90
C SER A 2 12.16 -1.16 -11.81
N LEU A 3 12.29 -1.55 -10.54
CA LEU A 3 11.75 -0.77 -9.41
C LEU A 3 12.30 0.67 -9.40
N GLY A 4 13.59 0.84 -9.67
CA GLY A 4 14.22 2.16 -9.71
C GLY A 4 13.58 3.07 -10.74
N TRP A 5 13.39 2.58 -11.97
CA TRP A 5 12.73 3.35 -13.03
C TRP A 5 11.26 3.67 -12.70
N PHE A 6 10.52 2.71 -12.14
CA PHE A 6 9.16 2.96 -11.68
C PHE A 6 9.11 4.11 -10.66
N CYS A 7 9.95 4.07 -9.63
CA CYS A 7 10.05 5.12 -8.62
C CYS A 7 10.39 6.49 -9.23
N VAL A 8 11.32 6.53 -10.20
CA VAL A 8 11.66 7.78 -10.89
C VAL A 8 10.47 8.31 -11.69
N PHE A 9 9.80 7.48 -12.49
CA PHE A 9 8.68 7.94 -13.31
C PHE A 9 7.49 8.40 -12.49
N ILE A 10 7.13 7.70 -11.41
CA ILE A 10 6.02 8.12 -10.56
C ILE A 10 6.35 9.39 -9.79
N LEU A 11 7.59 9.59 -9.36
CA LEU A 11 8.03 10.84 -8.73
C LEU A 11 8.01 12.01 -9.71
N LEU A 12 8.49 11.80 -10.95
CA LEU A 12 8.43 12.82 -12.00
C LEU A 12 6.98 13.17 -12.34
N LEU A 13 6.11 12.17 -12.51
CA LEU A 13 4.68 12.39 -12.72
C LEU A 13 4.08 13.20 -11.57
N SER A 14 4.39 12.83 -10.33
CA SER A 14 3.85 13.49 -9.14
C SER A 14 4.34 14.93 -9.01
N PHE A 15 5.63 15.17 -9.30
CA PHE A 15 6.22 16.51 -9.31
C PHE A 15 5.52 17.41 -10.32
N TRP A 16 5.45 16.98 -11.58
CA TRP A 16 4.84 17.78 -12.64
C TRP A 16 3.33 17.96 -12.43
N ALA A 17 2.62 16.93 -11.99
CA ALA A 17 1.20 17.03 -11.66
C ALA A 17 0.95 18.05 -10.53
N THR A 18 1.78 18.04 -9.49
CA THR A 18 1.67 19.03 -8.40
C THR A 18 1.89 20.44 -8.94
N VAL A 19 2.97 20.67 -9.70
CA VAL A 19 3.26 21.98 -10.32
C VAL A 19 2.09 22.46 -11.18
N VAL A 20 1.61 21.62 -12.09
CA VAL A 20 0.49 21.97 -12.99
C VAL A 20 -0.80 22.23 -12.19
N GLN A 21 -1.06 21.50 -11.11
CA GLN A 21 -2.22 21.76 -10.26
C GLN A 21 -2.13 23.15 -9.60
N TYR A 22 -0.98 23.50 -9.03
CA TYR A 22 -0.79 24.84 -8.46
C TYR A 22 -0.89 25.93 -9.52
N LEU A 23 -0.40 25.70 -10.74
CA LEU A 23 -0.61 26.62 -11.86
C LEU A 23 -2.10 26.78 -12.21
N ASN A 24 -2.88 25.70 -12.21
CA ASN A 24 -4.32 25.76 -12.50
C ASN A 24 -5.10 26.53 -11.44
N ILE A 25 -4.66 26.48 -10.18
CA ILE A 25 -5.30 27.19 -9.06
C ILE A 25 -4.88 28.68 -9.02
N TYR A 26 -3.58 28.96 -9.13
CA TYR A 26 -3.00 30.28 -8.83
C TYR A 26 -2.62 31.09 -10.08
N LYS A 27 -3.01 30.67 -11.29
CA LYS A 27 -2.87 31.50 -12.49
C LYS A 27 -3.67 32.79 -12.34
N THR A 28 -3.08 33.90 -12.75
CA THR A 28 -3.70 35.23 -12.69
C THR A 28 -3.79 35.85 -14.07
N VAL A 29 -4.75 36.76 -14.24
CA VAL A 29 -4.89 37.56 -15.45
C VAL A 29 -4.12 38.87 -15.27
N TRP A 30 -2.80 38.77 -15.23
CA TRP A 30 -1.86 39.83 -14.87
C TRP A 30 -1.88 41.07 -15.79
N TRP A 31 -2.44 40.95 -16.99
CA TRP A 31 -2.52 42.06 -17.96
C TRP A 31 -3.78 42.93 -17.79
N ILE A 32 -4.68 42.62 -16.85
CA ILE A 32 -5.86 43.45 -16.57
C ILE A 32 -5.46 44.62 -15.66
N PRO A 33 -5.81 45.87 -16.00
CA PRO A 33 -5.55 47.02 -15.13
C PRO A 33 -6.32 46.91 -13.80
N ASN A 34 -5.68 47.29 -12.69
CA ASN A 34 -6.18 47.23 -11.30
C ASN A 34 -6.15 45.85 -10.60
N VAL A 35 -5.42 44.87 -11.10
CA VAL A 35 -5.17 43.61 -10.37
C VAL A 35 -3.96 43.80 -9.43
N THR A 36 -4.03 43.22 -8.22
CA THR A 36 -2.97 43.37 -7.19
C THR A 36 -1.70 42.57 -7.48
N SER A 37 -1.70 41.73 -8.50
CA SER A 37 -0.60 40.85 -8.88
C SER A 37 -0.02 41.24 -10.25
N ASP A 38 1.24 41.67 -10.25
CA ASP A 38 1.99 42.04 -11.46
C ASP A 38 2.52 40.80 -12.23
N PHE A 39 2.35 39.61 -11.68
CA PHE A 39 2.88 38.35 -12.21
C PHE A 39 1.76 37.42 -12.67
N ALA A 40 2.04 36.57 -13.66
CA ALA A 40 1.11 35.58 -14.21
C ALA A 40 0.69 34.46 -13.23
N ILE A 41 1.40 34.32 -12.11
CA ILE A 41 1.12 33.35 -11.05
C ILE A 41 1.21 34.08 -9.71
N ASP A 42 0.20 33.91 -8.86
CA ASP A 42 0.24 34.46 -7.50
C ASP A 42 0.97 33.52 -6.53
N LEU A 43 2.30 33.57 -6.56
CA LEU A 43 3.16 32.75 -5.71
C LEU A 43 3.04 33.09 -4.22
N ARG A 44 2.55 34.28 -3.86
CA ARG A 44 2.46 34.72 -2.45
C ARG A 44 1.34 34.02 -1.69
N SER A 45 0.30 33.61 -2.41
CA SER A 45 -0.85 32.90 -1.84
C SER A 45 -0.60 31.40 -1.68
N ILE A 46 0.49 30.86 -2.24
CA ILE A 46 0.85 29.45 -2.10
C ILE A 46 1.49 29.21 -0.74
N ASP A 47 0.90 28.31 0.05
CA ASP A 47 1.48 27.86 1.31
C ASP A 47 2.66 26.90 1.06
N CYS A 48 3.88 27.36 1.32
CA CYS A 48 5.10 26.58 1.17
C CYS A 48 5.15 25.35 2.10
N PHE A 49 4.56 25.40 3.31
CA PHE A 49 4.55 24.27 4.23
C PHE A 49 3.61 23.16 3.74
N LEU A 50 2.49 23.53 3.11
CA LEU A 50 1.62 22.57 2.44
C LEU A 50 2.32 21.88 1.27
N VAL A 51 2.99 22.65 0.41
CA VAL A 51 3.77 22.10 -0.70
C VAL A 51 4.87 21.17 -0.19
N LEU A 52 5.58 21.58 0.87
CA LEU A 52 6.60 20.76 1.51
C LEU A 52 6.00 19.45 2.07
N HIS A 53 4.83 19.52 2.70
CA HIS A 53 4.12 18.34 3.19
C HIS A 53 3.74 17.37 2.06
N VAL A 54 3.19 17.89 0.95
CA VAL A 54 2.86 17.11 -0.25
C VAL A 54 4.08 16.36 -0.77
N PHE A 55 5.21 17.05 -0.96
CA PHE A 55 6.43 16.41 -1.43
C PHE A 55 7.01 15.43 -0.43
N THR A 56 6.95 15.74 0.87
CA THR A 56 7.37 14.82 1.94
C THR A 56 6.62 13.51 1.85
N MET A 57 5.29 13.58 1.72
CA MET A 57 4.45 12.40 1.60
C MET A 57 4.79 11.65 0.31
N LEU A 58 4.76 12.29 -0.84
CA LEU A 58 5.04 11.65 -2.14
C LEU A 58 6.41 10.94 -2.19
N ILE A 59 7.45 11.53 -1.59
CA ILE A 59 8.80 11.01 -1.63
C ILE A 59 9.00 9.85 -0.63
N THR A 60 8.30 9.86 0.51
CA THR A 60 8.52 8.90 1.61
C THR A 60 8.41 7.43 1.20
N PRO A 61 7.36 6.95 0.50
CA PRO A 61 7.24 5.54 0.09
C PRO A 61 8.40 5.08 -0.78
N HIS A 62 8.89 5.95 -1.67
CA HIS A 62 9.97 5.61 -2.60
C HIS A 62 11.34 5.63 -1.93
N LEU A 63 11.60 6.60 -1.04
CA LEU A 63 12.78 6.57 -0.18
C LEU A 63 12.78 5.33 0.70
N TYR A 64 11.62 4.96 1.25
CA TYR A 64 11.49 3.75 2.04
C TYR A 64 11.84 2.49 1.23
N CYS A 65 11.32 2.35 0.00
CA CYS A 65 11.69 1.23 -0.88
C CYS A 65 13.19 1.20 -1.20
N LEU A 66 13.80 2.36 -1.47
CA LEU A 66 15.23 2.46 -1.76
C LEU A 66 16.08 2.11 -0.52
N LEU A 67 15.69 2.59 0.66
CA LEU A 67 16.32 2.23 1.92
C LEU A 67 16.25 0.71 2.15
N LEU A 68 15.08 0.09 1.93
CA LEU A 68 14.93 -1.37 2.04
C LEU A 68 15.86 -2.13 1.10
N GLN A 69 16.07 -1.65 -0.14
CA GLN A 69 17.02 -2.25 -1.07
C GLN A 69 18.45 -2.15 -0.57
N LEU A 70 18.84 -0.99 -0.01
CA LEU A 70 20.18 -0.76 0.52
C LEU A 70 20.49 -1.64 1.74
N PHE A 71 19.51 -1.87 2.60
CA PHE A 71 19.69 -2.66 3.83
C PHE A 71 19.57 -4.18 3.63
N SER A 72 19.27 -4.66 2.43
CA SER A 72 18.92 -6.06 2.14
C SER A 72 20.07 -7.07 2.27
N SER A 73 21.34 -6.67 2.22
CA SER A 73 22.47 -7.61 2.06
C SER A 73 23.20 -8.02 3.34
N THR A 74 23.26 -7.19 4.39
CA THR A 74 24.06 -7.53 5.60
C THR A 74 23.53 -7.00 6.93
N LEU A 75 22.87 -5.83 6.96
CA LEU A 75 22.37 -5.21 8.20
C LEU A 75 20.98 -5.74 8.63
N SER A 76 20.20 -6.32 7.70
CA SER A 76 18.83 -6.82 7.96
C SER A 76 18.77 -8.12 8.78
N THR A 77 19.89 -8.84 8.91
CA THR A 77 19.95 -10.13 9.62
C THR A 77 19.77 -9.98 11.13
N TYR A 78 20.18 -8.84 11.70
CA TYR A 78 20.14 -8.62 13.15
C TYR A 78 18.99 -7.68 13.56
N PRO A 79 18.06 -8.13 14.42
CA PRO A 79 16.89 -7.33 14.81
C PRO A 79 17.26 -6.05 15.57
N ILE A 80 18.35 -6.08 16.35
CA ILE A 80 18.83 -4.92 17.11
C ILE A 80 19.29 -3.80 16.18
N ILE A 81 20.02 -4.15 15.11
CA ILE A 81 20.50 -3.19 14.10
C ILE A 81 19.31 -2.56 13.36
N ARG A 82 18.31 -3.38 13.03
CA ARG A 82 17.05 -2.92 12.42
C ARG A 82 16.31 -1.90 13.29
N SER A 83 16.18 -2.19 14.58
CA SER A 83 15.54 -1.27 15.52
C SER A 83 16.34 0.02 15.73
N LEU A 84 17.68 -0.05 15.79
CA LEU A 84 18.55 1.13 15.97
C LEU A 84 18.51 2.08 14.78
N LEU A 85 18.32 1.57 13.56
CA LEU A 85 18.21 2.38 12.34
C LEU A 85 16.77 2.81 12.05
N GLY A 86 15.80 1.92 12.28
CA GLY A 86 14.38 2.16 11.98
C GLY A 86 13.74 3.20 12.88
N LEU A 87 14.05 3.20 14.19
CA LEU A 87 13.47 4.14 15.16
C LEU A 87 13.80 5.61 14.84
N PRO A 88 15.08 5.99 14.60
CA PRO A 88 15.43 7.35 14.22
C PRO A 88 14.81 7.79 12.89
N LEU A 89 14.73 6.89 11.90
CA LEU A 89 14.12 7.21 10.61
C LEU A 89 12.62 7.47 10.74
N LEU A 90 11.91 6.61 11.48
CA LEU A 90 10.48 6.77 11.74
C LEU A 90 10.21 8.01 12.59
N SER A 91 11.01 8.26 13.64
CA SER A 91 10.83 9.43 14.50
C SER A 91 11.15 10.74 13.77
N SER A 92 12.20 10.76 12.94
CA SER A 92 12.53 11.89 12.08
C SER A 92 11.41 12.18 11.07
N TRP A 93 10.89 11.14 10.39
CA TRP A 93 9.77 11.28 9.47
C TRP A 93 8.50 11.79 10.16
N LEU A 94 8.15 11.24 11.33
CA LEU A 94 7.00 11.69 12.12
C LEU A 94 7.17 13.15 12.57
N TYR A 95 8.35 13.49 13.08
CA TYR A 95 8.66 14.86 13.51
C TYR A 95 8.53 15.83 12.35
N PHE A 96 9.12 15.53 11.21
CA PHE A 96 9.07 16.40 10.03
C PHE A 96 7.65 16.53 9.48
N THR A 97 6.89 15.42 9.44
CA THR A 97 5.48 15.44 9.06
C THR A 97 4.65 16.30 10.00
N LEU A 98 4.79 16.13 11.32
CA LEU A 98 4.08 16.96 12.29
C LEU A 98 4.49 18.42 12.19
N TRP A 99 5.77 18.70 12.03
CA TRP A 99 6.30 20.04 11.88
C TRP A 99 5.72 20.74 10.64
N THR A 100 5.67 20.07 9.48
CA THR A 100 5.02 20.64 8.29
C THR A 100 3.55 20.93 8.56
N VAL A 101 2.80 19.99 9.14
CA VAL A 101 1.36 20.16 9.43
C VAL A 101 1.10 21.32 10.41
N THR A 102 1.90 21.48 11.46
CA THR A 102 1.71 22.55 12.46
C THR A 102 2.03 23.94 11.95
N ASN A 103 2.82 24.05 10.88
CA ASN A 103 3.22 25.33 10.29
C ASN A 103 2.38 25.71 9.07
N ILE A 104 1.46 24.85 8.61
CA ILE A 104 0.51 25.21 7.56
C ILE A 104 -0.35 26.37 8.06
N ASN A 105 -0.48 27.39 7.23
CA ASN A 105 -1.26 28.55 7.52
C ASN A 105 -2.75 28.24 7.34
N PHE A 106 -3.51 28.27 8.43
CA PHE A 106 -4.97 28.12 8.42
C PHE A 106 -5.69 29.48 8.54
N SER A 107 -5.02 30.60 8.27
CA SER A 107 -5.65 31.92 8.39
C SER A 107 -6.86 32.06 7.45
N GLY A 108 -7.95 32.64 7.97
CA GLY A 108 -9.18 32.84 7.21
C GLY A 108 -10.08 31.61 7.05
N ILE A 109 -9.69 30.47 7.62
CA ILE A 109 -10.47 29.22 7.59
C ILE A 109 -11.21 29.01 8.91
N SER A 110 -12.45 28.49 8.85
CA SER A 110 -13.21 28.15 10.07
C SER A 110 -12.52 27.05 10.88
N PHE A 111 -12.59 27.10 12.22
CA PHE A 111 -11.96 26.10 13.10
C PHE A 111 -12.40 24.66 12.78
N GLY A 112 -13.68 24.45 12.44
CA GLY A 112 -14.20 23.14 12.04
C GLY A 112 -13.57 22.63 10.73
N TYR A 113 -13.40 23.49 9.74
CA TYR A 113 -12.75 23.11 8.48
C TYR A 113 -11.23 22.93 8.66
N ALA A 114 -10.58 23.74 9.48
CA ALA A 114 -9.15 23.59 9.78
C ALA A 114 -8.85 22.24 10.47
N THR A 115 -9.68 21.83 11.42
CA THR A 115 -9.57 20.51 12.07
C THR A 115 -9.83 19.36 11.10
N LEU A 116 -10.84 19.47 10.22
CA LEU A 116 -11.08 18.51 9.14
C LEU A 116 -9.85 18.40 8.22
N CYS A 117 -9.30 19.51 7.77
CA CYS A 117 -8.10 19.57 6.94
C CYS A 117 -6.86 18.97 7.63
N GLY A 118 -6.68 19.23 8.92
CA GLY A 118 -5.65 18.60 9.75
C GLY A 118 -5.78 17.08 9.78
N VAL A 119 -7.00 16.56 9.94
CA VAL A 119 -7.27 15.12 9.87
C VAL A 119 -6.99 14.59 8.47
N LEU A 120 -7.42 15.29 7.41
CA LEU A 120 -7.24 14.90 6.02
C LEU A 120 -5.76 14.82 5.60
N LEU A 121 -4.88 15.69 6.13
CA LEU A 121 -3.43 15.60 5.92
C LEU A 121 -2.84 14.25 6.39
N LEU A 122 -3.39 13.71 7.47
CA LEU A 122 -2.95 12.45 8.10
C LEU A 122 -3.86 11.24 7.74
N TYR A 123 -4.96 11.47 7.02
CA TYR A 123 -6.02 10.49 6.78
C TYR A 123 -5.59 9.34 5.88
N PHE A 124 -4.88 9.65 4.78
CA PHE A 124 -4.54 8.64 3.79
C PHE A 124 -3.51 7.59 4.30
N PRO A 125 -2.44 7.96 5.03
CA PRO A 125 -1.55 7.00 5.68
C PRO A 125 -2.28 6.05 6.64
N LEU A 126 -3.28 6.54 7.36
CA LEU A 126 -4.09 5.75 8.29
C LEU A 126 -5.00 4.76 7.55
N ILE A 127 -5.62 5.17 6.44
CA ILE A 127 -6.40 4.25 5.59
C ILE A 127 -5.50 3.22 4.94
N ALA A 128 -4.35 3.61 4.40
CA ALA A 128 -3.45 2.64 3.78
C ALA A 128 -3.03 1.57 4.81
N LEU A 129 -2.70 1.99 6.04
CA LEU A 129 -2.39 1.08 7.14
C LEU A 129 -3.58 0.17 7.48
N PHE A 130 -4.80 0.72 7.57
CA PHE A 130 -6.00 -0.07 7.83
C PHE A 130 -6.33 -1.01 6.65
N ALA A 131 -6.46 -0.52 5.43
CA ALA A 131 -6.80 -1.30 4.25
C ALA A 131 -5.85 -2.49 4.04
N PHE A 132 -4.54 -2.28 4.22
CA PHE A 132 -3.54 -3.33 4.03
C PHE A 132 -3.40 -4.29 5.21
N HIS A 133 -3.72 -3.85 6.44
CA HIS A 133 -3.44 -4.63 7.65
C HIS A 133 -4.64 -4.82 8.57
N HIS A 134 -5.88 -4.56 8.11
CA HIS A 134 -7.09 -4.55 8.95
C HIS A 134 -7.23 -5.84 9.78
N THR A 135 -7.03 -7.02 9.17
CA THR A 135 -7.18 -8.29 9.88
C THR A 135 -6.17 -8.44 11.02
N ARG A 136 -4.92 -8.01 10.79
CA ARG A 136 -3.85 -8.10 11.79
C ARG A 136 -3.99 -7.02 12.86
N LEU A 137 -4.32 -5.79 12.47
CA LEU A 137 -4.60 -4.69 13.39
C LEU A 137 -5.77 -5.02 14.31
N LEU A 138 -6.86 -5.57 13.77
CA LEU A 138 -7.99 -6.00 14.59
C LEU A 138 -7.62 -7.17 15.50
N ASN A 139 -6.77 -8.10 15.05
CA ASN A 139 -6.30 -9.20 15.90
C ASN A 139 -5.36 -8.71 17.01
N THR A 140 -4.41 -7.81 16.74
CA THR A 140 -3.52 -7.22 17.77
C THR A 140 -4.29 -6.34 18.73
N LEU A 141 -5.24 -5.54 18.24
CA LEU A 141 -6.15 -4.77 19.08
C LEU A 141 -7.03 -5.70 19.92
N ARG A 142 -7.57 -6.78 19.36
CA ARG A 142 -8.40 -7.75 20.11
C ARG A 142 -7.61 -8.46 21.19
N THR A 143 -6.37 -8.89 20.92
CA THR A 143 -5.51 -9.52 21.93
C THR A 143 -5.13 -8.52 23.03
N PHE A 144 -4.83 -7.27 22.67
CA PHE A 144 -4.60 -6.20 23.63
C PHE A 144 -5.84 -5.91 24.48
N TRP A 145 -6.99 -5.65 23.86
CA TRP A 145 -8.25 -5.34 24.53
C TRP A 145 -8.73 -6.47 25.43
N SER A 146 -8.66 -7.72 24.98
CA SER A 146 -9.03 -8.89 25.80
C SER A 146 -8.21 -9.04 27.09
N ARG A 147 -7.02 -8.43 27.16
CA ARG A 147 -6.10 -8.50 28.30
C ARG A 147 -6.03 -7.21 29.11
N VAL A 148 -6.53 -6.11 28.56
CA VAL A 148 -6.63 -4.80 29.22
C VAL A 148 -8.02 -4.57 29.82
N SER A 149 -9.09 -5.10 29.20
CA SER A 149 -10.44 -4.99 29.75
C SER A 149 -10.60 -5.90 30.98
N PRO A 150 -10.92 -5.35 32.16
CA PRO A 150 -11.40 -6.17 33.26
C PRO A 150 -12.86 -6.49 32.95
N ILE A 151 -13.16 -7.62 32.31
CA ILE A 151 -14.56 -8.00 32.06
C ILE A 151 -15.20 -8.37 33.41
N PRO A 152 -16.18 -7.62 33.93
CA PRO A 152 -16.98 -8.06 35.06
C PRO A 152 -18.10 -8.96 34.49
N GLY A 153 -18.23 -10.19 34.97
CA GLY A 153 -19.51 -10.90 34.84
C GLY A 153 -19.58 -12.15 33.96
N ARG A 154 -18.53 -12.96 33.84
CA ARG A 154 -18.73 -14.42 33.70
C ARG A 154 -17.99 -15.13 34.81
N ARG A 155 -18.73 -15.85 35.66
CA ARG A 155 -18.21 -16.80 36.66
C ARG A 155 -17.28 -17.79 35.96
N ALA A 156 -16.01 -17.43 35.81
CA ALA A 156 -14.95 -18.40 35.57
C ALA A 156 -14.81 -19.19 36.87
N LYS A 157 -15.05 -20.50 36.82
CA LYS A 157 -14.73 -21.40 37.93
C LYS A 157 -13.25 -21.19 38.27
N LYS A 158 -12.97 -20.61 39.44
CA LYS A 158 -11.60 -20.43 39.96
C LYS A 158 -10.96 -21.81 40.12
N ALA A 159 -9.94 -22.10 39.31
CA ALA A 159 -8.92 -23.06 39.70
C ALA A 159 -8.05 -22.40 40.79
N PRO A 160 -7.66 -23.12 41.86
CA PRO A 160 -6.86 -22.53 42.93
C PRO A 160 -5.40 -22.48 42.50
N GLY A 161 -4.91 -21.28 42.18
CA GLY A 161 -3.50 -21.05 41.89
C GLY A 161 -3.25 -19.66 41.31
N THR A 162 -2.50 -18.85 42.04
CA THR A 162 -1.83 -17.59 41.64
C THR A 162 -2.69 -16.41 41.18
N ASN A 163 -3.34 -15.73 42.15
CA ASN A 163 -3.67 -14.31 42.00
C ASN A 163 -2.40 -13.46 42.14
N THR A 164 -1.59 -13.35 41.07
CA THR A 164 -0.58 -12.29 41.02
C THR A 164 -1.26 -10.99 40.61
N PRO A 165 -1.22 -9.91 41.41
CA PRO A 165 -1.67 -8.60 40.95
C PRO A 165 -0.86 -8.23 39.72
N THR A 166 -1.52 -7.88 38.61
CA THR A 166 -0.84 -7.43 37.39
C THR A 166 -0.14 -6.11 37.67
N SER A 167 1.09 -6.21 38.17
CA SER A 167 1.93 -5.08 38.54
C SER A 167 2.08 -4.11 37.36
N PRO A 168 2.10 -2.78 37.58
CA PRO A 168 2.38 -1.79 36.54
C PRO A 168 3.63 -2.12 35.73
N TRP A 169 4.63 -2.74 36.37
CA TRP A 169 5.86 -3.21 35.74
C TRP A 169 5.65 -4.27 34.66
N VAL A 170 4.63 -5.12 34.81
CA VAL A 170 4.27 -6.12 33.79
C VAL A 170 3.68 -5.42 32.56
N LYS A 171 2.84 -4.40 32.76
CA LYS A 171 2.29 -3.58 31.66
C LYS A 171 3.39 -2.81 30.91
N ILE A 172 4.34 -2.22 31.63
CA ILE A 172 5.49 -1.51 31.03
C ILE A 172 6.39 -2.46 30.25
N LYS A 173 6.71 -3.64 30.81
CA LYS A 173 7.49 -4.66 30.09
C LYS A 173 6.78 -5.13 28.82
N HIS A 174 5.46 -5.26 28.84
CA HIS A 174 4.69 -5.61 27.64
C HIS A 174 4.65 -4.47 26.61
N LEU A 175 4.51 -3.22 27.04
CA LEU A 175 4.59 -2.08 26.12
C LEU A 175 5.98 -1.99 25.47
N ALA A 176 7.04 -2.16 26.26
CA ALA A 176 8.41 -2.19 25.76
C ALA A 176 8.63 -3.36 24.79
N SER A 177 8.09 -4.55 25.09
CA SER A 177 8.15 -5.71 24.20
C SER A 177 7.36 -5.49 22.90
N LEU A 178 6.21 -4.82 22.96
CA LEU A 178 5.41 -4.47 21.79
C LEU A 178 6.19 -3.48 20.94
N VAL A 179 6.68 -2.39 21.52
CA VAL A 179 7.52 -1.41 20.82
C VAL A 179 8.72 -2.09 20.18
N TYR A 180 9.43 -2.95 20.91
CA TYR A 180 10.54 -3.73 20.38
C TYR A 180 10.14 -4.63 19.21
N GLN A 181 9.00 -5.32 19.26
CA GLN A 181 8.51 -6.13 18.14
C GLN A 181 8.18 -5.26 16.91
N LEU A 182 7.50 -4.13 17.11
CA LEU A 182 7.15 -3.21 16.02
C LEU A 182 8.41 -2.59 15.39
N THR A 183 9.43 -2.30 16.20
CA THR A 183 10.68 -1.66 15.75
C THR A 183 11.70 -2.63 15.22
N THR A 184 11.64 -3.93 15.57
CA THR A 184 12.49 -4.96 14.98
C THR A 184 11.91 -5.52 13.69
N ASP A 185 10.58 -5.49 13.53
CA ASP A 185 9.89 -5.79 12.29
C ASP A 185 10.15 -4.75 11.19
N TRP A 186 10.63 -3.55 11.54
CA TRP A 186 11.10 -2.52 10.61
C TRP A 186 12.62 -2.34 10.75
N PRO A 187 13.44 -2.24 9.68
CA PRO A 187 13.12 -2.43 8.26
C PRO A 187 13.43 -3.86 7.83
N GLY A 188 12.45 -4.59 7.30
CA GLY A 188 12.73 -5.86 6.65
C GLY A 188 11.57 -6.43 5.86
N LEU A 189 11.93 -7.22 4.85
CA LEU A 189 11.03 -7.83 3.88
C LEU A 189 10.63 -9.24 4.33
N ASN A 190 10.01 -9.35 5.51
CA ASN A 190 9.49 -10.63 5.98
C ASN A 190 7.98 -10.72 5.71
N THR A 191 7.52 -11.89 5.27
CA THR A 191 6.08 -12.19 5.10
C THR A 191 5.33 -12.30 6.44
N THR A 192 6.08 -12.58 7.51
CA THR A 192 5.60 -12.74 8.89
C THR A 192 5.60 -11.45 9.70
N SER A 193 6.13 -10.33 9.17
CA SER A 193 6.20 -9.04 9.89
C SER A 193 4.83 -8.63 10.43
N THR A 194 4.75 -8.20 11.69
CA THR A 194 3.48 -7.91 12.36
C THR A 194 2.74 -6.73 11.72
N LEU A 195 3.47 -5.66 11.37
CA LEU A 195 2.92 -4.43 10.80
C LEU A 195 2.98 -4.37 9.27
N PHE A 196 4.11 -4.73 8.66
CA PHE A 196 4.35 -4.53 7.22
C PHE A 196 4.77 -5.83 6.52
N PRO A 197 3.90 -6.86 6.47
CA PRO A 197 4.21 -8.09 5.76
C PRO A 197 4.38 -7.84 4.27
N VAL A 198 5.39 -8.48 3.68
CA VAL A 198 5.48 -8.65 2.23
C VAL A 198 4.26 -9.44 1.78
N ARG A 199 3.50 -8.91 0.81
CA ARG A 199 2.29 -9.54 0.25
C ARG A 199 2.54 -10.19 -1.10
N TYR A 200 3.54 -9.71 -1.82
CA TYR A 200 4.04 -10.24 -3.08
C TYR A 200 5.43 -9.65 -3.34
N LEU A 201 6.23 -10.30 -4.17
CA LEU A 201 7.56 -9.84 -4.57
C LEU A 201 7.73 -10.01 -6.08
N THR A 202 8.39 -9.05 -6.72
CA THR A 202 8.72 -9.12 -8.15
C THR A 202 10.22 -8.92 -8.29
N ILE A 203 10.91 -9.92 -8.83
CA ILE A 203 12.36 -9.89 -9.04
C ILE A 203 12.61 -9.78 -10.53
N TYR A 204 13.40 -8.77 -10.91
CA TYR A 204 13.90 -8.60 -12.27
C TYR A 204 15.27 -9.27 -12.37
N THR A 205 15.40 -10.36 -13.11
CA THR A 205 16.69 -10.99 -13.39
C THR A 205 17.29 -10.35 -14.63
N HIS A 206 18.42 -9.65 -14.48
CA HIS A 206 19.22 -9.26 -15.63
C HIS A 206 19.83 -10.55 -16.21
N ALA A 207 19.45 -10.92 -17.42
CA ALA A 207 20.05 -12.04 -18.13
C ALA A 207 21.52 -11.70 -18.42
N THR A 208 22.42 -12.10 -17.54
CA THR A 208 23.85 -12.20 -17.84
C THR A 208 24.10 -13.58 -18.42
N ALA A 209 24.63 -13.61 -19.64
CA ALA A 209 25.05 -14.76 -20.45
C ALA A 209 24.04 -15.29 -21.47
N GLU A 210 24.57 -15.40 -22.69
CA GLU A 210 23.99 -15.99 -23.89
C GLU A 210 23.44 -17.39 -23.60
N PHE A 211 22.11 -17.57 -23.63
CA PHE A 211 21.49 -18.90 -23.65
C PHE A 211 20.26 -18.91 -24.58
N PRO A 212 19.95 -20.07 -25.17
CA PRO A 212 19.20 -20.18 -26.42
C PRO A 212 17.69 -20.00 -26.21
N ARG A 213 17.08 -19.22 -27.12
CA ARG A 213 15.70 -19.27 -27.68
C ARG A 213 14.58 -20.06 -26.95
N ASN A 214 14.54 -20.08 -25.63
CA ASN A 214 13.37 -20.48 -24.87
C ASN A 214 12.87 -19.24 -24.13
N TYR A 215 11.61 -18.88 -24.40
CA TYR A 215 10.88 -17.71 -23.91
C TYR A 215 10.68 -17.70 -22.38
N SER A 216 11.74 -17.77 -21.58
CA SER A 216 11.65 -17.51 -20.14
C SER A 216 11.69 -16.00 -19.92
N SER A 217 10.58 -15.42 -19.48
CA SER A 217 10.53 -14.00 -19.09
C SER A 217 11.64 -13.70 -18.08
N PRO A 218 12.36 -12.57 -18.21
CA PRO A 218 13.41 -12.14 -17.28
C PRO A 218 12.84 -11.64 -15.93
N THR A 219 11.60 -11.99 -15.61
CA THR A 219 10.84 -11.53 -14.45
C THR A 219 10.28 -12.72 -13.69
N ALA A 220 10.66 -12.85 -12.42
CA ALA A 220 10.12 -13.84 -11.52
C ALA A 220 9.12 -13.17 -10.56
N TYR A 221 7.90 -13.72 -10.51
CA TYR A 221 6.84 -13.25 -9.63
C TYR A 221 6.71 -14.20 -8.44
N TYR A 222 6.61 -13.66 -7.24
CA TYR A 222 6.42 -14.43 -6.02
C TYR A 222 5.16 -13.96 -5.30
N GLY A 223 4.28 -14.92 -4.99
CA GLY A 223 3.13 -14.73 -4.11
C GLY A 223 3.46 -15.16 -2.69
N VAL A 224 2.51 -14.99 -1.78
CA VAL A 224 2.62 -15.48 -0.40
C VAL A 224 1.60 -16.56 -0.18
N ASP A 225 2.06 -17.74 0.23
CA ASP A 225 1.16 -18.83 0.60
C ASP A 225 0.36 -18.49 1.86
N SER A 226 -0.93 -18.79 1.83
CA SER A 226 -1.84 -18.48 2.92
C SER A 226 -1.53 -19.29 4.18
N GLN A 227 -1.07 -20.54 4.03
CA GLN A 227 -0.85 -21.46 5.15
C GLN A 227 0.54 -21.30 5.77
N THR A 228 1.59 -21.43 4.95
CA THR A 228 2.99 -21.40 5.40
C THR A 228 3.53 -19.98 5.59
N LYS A 229 2.84 -18.97 5.05
CA LYS A 229 3.33 -17.59 4.94
C LYS A 229 4.70 -17.51 4.25
N SER A 230 5.09 -18.51 3.47
CA SER A 230 6.34 -18.50 2.71
C SER A 230 6.15 -17.82 1.35
N LEU A 231 7.25 -17.33 0.77
CA LEU A 231 7.24 -16.81 -0.61
C LEU A 231 7.23 -17.99 -1.58
N VAL A 232 6.23 -18.02 -2.46
CA VAL A 232 6.07 -19.07 -3.47
C VAL A 232 6.30 -18.47 -4.85
N LEU A 233 7.17 -19.09 -5.63
CA LEU A 233 7.38 -18.70 -7.03
C LEU A 233 6.11 -18.99 -7.83
N LEU A 234 5.54 -17.94 -8.41
CA LEU A 234 4.41 -18.02 -9.31
C LEU A 234 4.91 -18.46 -10.68
N ARG A 235 4.78 -19.75 -10.94
CA ARG A 235 5.04 -20.36 -12.24
C ARG A 235 3.94 -21.36 -12.52
N HIS A 236 3.38 -21.27 -13.72
CA HIS A 236 2.40 -22.26 -14.13
C HIS A 236 3.07 -23.62 -14.31
N GLN A 237 2.59 -24.62 -13.58
CA GLN A 237 3.04 -26.00 -13.64
C GLN A 237 1.85 -26.81 -14.14
N CYS A 238 1.89 -27.27 -15.39
CA CYS A 238 0.81 -28.06 -16.00
C CYS A 238 0.73 -29.45 -15.34
N PHE A 239 0.32 -29.54 -14.07
CA PHE A 239 0.16 -30.80 -13.35
C PHE A 239 -1.03 -31.57 -13.95
N GLY A 240 -0.76 -32.38 -14.97
CA GLY A 240 -1.78 -33.07 -15.77
C GLY A 240 -2.48 -34.27 -15.11
N ALA A 241 -2.56 -34.34 -13.77
CA ALA A 241 -3.03 -35.56 -13.09
C ALA A 241 -4.06 -35.35 -11.96
N SER A 242 -4.20 -34.16 -11.37
CA SER A 242 -5.14 -33.95 -10.24
C SER A 242 -5.69 -32.53 -10.14
N ALA A 243 -6.95 -32.43 -9.70
CA ALA A 243 -7.70 -31.16 -9.60
C ALA A 243 -7.19 -30.22 -8.51
N GLU A 244 -6.79 -30.80 -7.39
CA GLU A 244 -6.45 -30.06 -6.18
C GLU A 244 -5.24 -29.12 -6.33
N PRO A 245 -4.09 -29.56 -6.89
CA PRO A 245 -2.95 -28.65 -7.10
C PRO A 245 -3.29 -27.50 -8.06
N ILE A 246 -4.15 -27.71 -9.04
CA ILE A 246 -4.59 -26.66 -9.96
C ILE A 246 -5.45 -25.63 -9.24
N ARG A 247 -6.35 -26.07 -8.34
CA ARG A 247 -7.15 -25.16 -7.51
C ARG A 247 -6.27 -24.37 -6.56
N GLU A 248 -5.31 -25.00 -5.90
CA GLU A 248 -4.36 -24.34 -5.00
C GLU A 248 -3.50 -23.31 -5.75
N GLU A 249 -3.01 -23.67 -6.94
CA GLU A 249 -2.25 -22.77 -7.80
C GLU A 249 -3.08 -21.51 -8.14
N VAL A 250 -4.29 -21.69 -8.66
CA VAL A 250 -5.12 -20.55 -9.09
C VAL A 250 -5.62 -19.73 -7.91
N GLN A 251 -5.91 -20.36 -6.76
CA GLN A 251 -6.20 -19.62 -5.53
C GLN A 251 -5.04 -18.73 -5.11
N THR A 252 -3.80 -19.22 -5.21
CA THR A 252 -2.59 -18.45 -4.93
C THR A 252 -2.46 -17.25 -5.88
N TYR A 253 -2.63 -17.48 -7.19
CA TYR A 253 -2.62 -16.42 -8.20
C TYR A 253 -3.72 -15.38 -7.98
N ARG A 254 -4.94 -15.81 -7.64
CA ARG A 254 -6.06 -14.91 -7.34
C ARG A 254 -5.75 -14.03 -6.13
N ALA A 255 -5.19 -14.60 -5.07
CA ALA A 255 -4.82 -13.85 -3.87
C ALA A 255 -3.72 -12.81 -4.18
N ASP A 256 -2.70 -13.20 -4.93
CA ASP A 256 -1.62 -12.32 -5.39
C ASP A 256 -2.13 -11.20 -6.30
N PHE A 257 -2.97 -11.52 -7.29
CA PHE A 257 -3.60 -10.54 -8.19
C PHE A 257 -4.41 -9.52 -7.42
N ASN A 258 -5.26 -9.96 -6.48
CA ASN A 258 -6.05 -9.06 -5.64
C ASN A 258 -5.15 -8.15 -4.79
N ALA A 259 -4.04 -8.67 -4.25
CA ALA A 259 -3.10 -7.88 -3.48
C ALA A 259 -2.39 -6.83 -4.35
N ARG A 260 -1.96 -7.19 -5.56
CA ARG A 260 -1.34 -6.28 -6.53
C ARG A 260 -2.32 -5.21 -7.00
N LEU A 261 -3.55 -5.60 -7.36
CA LEU A 261 -4.61 -4.68 -7.77
C LEU A 261 -4.96 -3.68 -6.67
N LEU A 262 -5.07 -4.14 -5.42
CA LEU A 262 -5.28 -3.24 -4.29
C LEU A 262 -4.13 -2.22 -4.16
N THR A 263 -2.88 -2.63 -4.36
CA THR A 263 -1.74 -1.71 -4.38
C THR A 263 -1.82 -0.73 -5.54
N VAL A 264 -2.23 -1.16 -6.74
CA VAL A 264 -2.44 -0.27 -7.89
C VAL A 264 -3.48 0.80 -7.56
N VAL A 265 -4.63 0.39 -7.03
CA VAL A 265 -5.72 1.29 -6.67
C VAL A 265 -5.31 2.27 -5.58
N ILE A 266 -4.73 1.77 -4.48
CA ILE A 266 -4.31 2.63 -3.36
C ILE A 266 -3.17 3.57 -3.79
N GLY A 267 -2.19 3.09 -4.55
CA GLY A 267 -1.11 3.92 -5.07
C GLY A 267 -1.60 5.03 -5.99
N THR A 268 -2.58 4.72 -6.85
CA THR A 268 -3.25 5.71 -7.70
C THR A 268 -3.92 6.79 -6.85
N PHE A 269 -4.77 6.38 -5.91
CA PHE A 269 -5.46 7.32 -5.03
C PHE A 269 -4.48 8.13 -4.19
N TYR A 270 -3.39 7.53 -3.72
CA TYR A 270 -2.34 8.21 -2.96
C TYR A 270 -1.71 9.34 -3.77
N THR A 271 -1.24 9.03 -4.98
CA THR A 271 -0.63 10.01 -5.88
C THR A 271 -1.62 11.13 -6.18
N THR A 272 -2.81 10.80 -6.68
CA THR A 272 -3.82 11.81 -7.05
C THR A 272 -4.26 12.66 -5.87
N TYR A 273 -4.38 12.06 -4.68
CA TYR A 273 -4.78 12.78 -3.48
C TYR A 273 -3.78 13.87 -3.12
N TYR A 274 -2.49 13.51 -3.00
CA TYR A 274 -1.47 14.47 -2.61
C TYR A 274 -1.13 15.48 -3.72
N THR A 275 -1.15 15.09 -4.99
CA THR A 275 -0.77 15.98 -6.10
C THR A 275 -1.90 16.92 -6.52
N CYS A 276 -3.16 16.49 -6.43
CA CYS A 276 -4.29 17.21 -7.04
C CYS A 276 -5.40 17.60 -6.06
N ILE A 277 -5.84 16.67 -5.20
CA ILE A 277 -6.99 16.90 -4.31
C ILE A 277 -6.59 17.77 -3.13
N LEU A 278 -5.45 17.47 -2.50
CA LEU A 278 -5.01 18.18 -1.30
C LEU A 278 -4.76 19.68 -1.58
N PRO A 279 -4.10 20.10 -2.67
CA PRO A 279 -4.00 21.54 -3.01
C PRO A 279 -5.36 22.23 -3.15
N LEU A 280 -6.40 21.54 -3.65
CA LEU A 280 -7.74 22.09 -3.80
C LEU A 280 -8.46 22.31 -2.46
N LEU A 281 -8.13 21.53 -1.44
CA LEU A 281 -8.73 21.68 -0.11
C LEU A 281 -8.16 22.88 0.66
N PHE A 282 -6.99 23.36 0.26
CA PHE A 282 -6.24 24.43 0.93
C PHE A 282 -6.05 25.65 0.02
N VAL A 283 -6.98 25.89 -0.90
CA VAL A 283 -6.95 27.09 -1.74
C VAL A 283 -7.07 28.34 -0.86
N GLN A 284 -6.13 29.28 -1.03
CA GLN A 284 -6.12 30.56 -0.36
C GLN A 284 -5.88 31.70 -1.36
N PRO A 285 -6.37 32.91 -1.11
CA PRO A 285 -7.38 33.29 -0.09
C PRO A 285 -8.78 32.72 -0.43
N SER A 286 -9.72 32.75 0.53
CA SER A 286 -11.07 32.15 0.37
C SER A 286 -11.88 32.70 -0.81
N ASN A 287 -11.53 33.90 -1.28
CA ASN A 287 -12.20 34.58 -2.39
C ASN A 287 -11.44 34.42 -3.72
N LEU A 288 -10.45 33.51 -3.79
CA LEU A 288 -9.72 33.25 -5.03
C LEU A 288 -10.65 32.60 -6.06
N PHE A 289 -10.84 33.29 -7.17
CA PHE A 289 -11.56 32.74 -8.32
C PHE A 289 -10.59 31.94 -9.19
N TYR A 290 -10.77 30.62 -9.23
CA TYR A 290 -10.02 29.73 -10.10
C TYR A 290 -10.97 28.83 -10.90
N ASP A 291 -10.46 28.29 -12.00
CA ASP A 291 -11.24 27.41 -12.87
C ASP A 291 -11.26 25.98 -12.30
N CYS A 292 -12.31 25.69 -11.52
CA CYS A 292 -12.48 24.40 -10.90
C CYS A 292 -12.63 23.26 -11.92
N ALA A 293 -13.24 23.51 -13.09
CA ALA A 293 -13.42 22.49 -14.11
C ALA A 293 -12.08 22.01 -14.67
N TRP A 294 -11.16 22.94 -14.98
CA TRP A 294 -9.81 22.60 -15.41
C TRP A 294 -9.02 21.85 -14.33
N ALA A 295 -9.13 22.29 -13.07
CA ALA A 295 -8.44 21.64 -11.96
C ALA A 295 -8.95 20.20 -11.72
N VAL A 296 -10.26 19.96 -11.86
CA VAL A 296 -10.87 18.62 -11.77
C VAL A 296 -10.48 17.76 -12.97
N GLN A 297 -10.50 18.30 -14.19
CA GLN A 297 -10.03 17.57 -15.38
C GLN A 297 -8.57 17.12 -15.24
N HIS A 298 -7.69 18.01 -14.78
CA HIS A 298 -6.30 17.68 -14.51
C HIS A 298 -6.15 16.58 -13.44
N CYS A 299 -6.98 16.62 -12.39
CA CYS A 299 -7.03 15.56 -11.38
C CYS A 299 -7.40 14.19 -11.99
N ILE A 300 -8.39 14.15 -12.89
CA ILE A 300 -8.81 12.92 -13.58
C ILE A 300 -7.69 12.38 -14.48
N ILE A 301 -7.08 13.26 -15.28
CA ILE A 301 -5.97 12.87 -16.18
C ILE A 301 -4.79 12.31 -15.35
N THR A 302 -4.45 12.98 -14.25
CA THR A 302 -3.40 12.53 -13.34
C THR A 302 -3.72 11.17 -12.72
N ALA A 303 -4.98 10.94 -12.32
CA ALA A 303 -5.44 9.66 -11.80
C ALA A 303 -5.31 8.54 -12.84
N VAL A 304 -5.72 8.78 -14.08
CA VAL A 304 -5.59 7.80 -15.17
C VAL A 304 -4.10 7.51 -15.46
N ALA A 305 -3.26 8.54 -15.54
CA ALA A 305 -1.83 8.37 -15.77
C ALA A 305 -1.14 7.58 -14.64
N ALA A 306 -1.45 7.93 -13.39
CA ALA A 306 -0.95 7.21 -12.22
C ALA A 306 -1.45 5.75 -12.21
N PHE A 307 -2.72 5.51 -12.50
CA PHE A 307 -3.30 4.16 -12.59
C PHE A 307 -2.58 3.31 -13.62
N LEU A 308 -2.39 3.83 -14.84
CA LEU A 308 -1.71 3.11 -15.91
C LEU A 308 -0.26 2.80 -15.56
N LEU A 309 0.46 3.74 -14.94
CA LEU A 309 1.83 3.53 -14.52
C LEU A 309 1.95 2.45 -13.42
N HIS A 310 1.05 2.49 -12.43
CA HIS A 310 0.97 1.46 -11.40
C HIS A 310 0.56 0.10 -11.97
N TRP A 311 -0.44 0.07 -12.85
CA TRP A 311 -0.90 -1.14 -13.53
C TRP A 311 0.24 -1.79 -14.30
N TYR A 312 0.92 -1.03 -15.15
CA TYR A 312 2.04 -1.51 -15.95
C TYR A 312 3.17 -2.11 -15.09
N TYR A 313 3.42 -1.53 -13.91
CA TYR A 313 4.45 -2.04 -13.00
C TYR A 313 4.02 -3.30 -12.23
N TYR A 314 2.85 -3.28 -11.61
CA TYR A 314 2.41 -4.32 -10.68
C TYR A 314 1.72 -5.50 -11.37
N ILE A 315 1.03 -5.25 -12.48
CA ILE A 315 0.22 -6.23 -13.23
C ILE A 315 0.61 -6.18 -14.73
N PRO A 316 1.85 -6.55 -15.08
CA PRO A 316 2.29 -6.59 -16.48
C PRO A 316 1.58 -7.71 -17.27
N CYS A 317 1.57 -7.58 -18.61
CA CYS A 317 0.91 -8.55 -19.49
C CYS A 317 1.44 -9.97 -19.34
N ASP A 318 2.76 -10.16 -19.16
CA ASP A 318 3.37 -11.48 -18.96
C ASP A 318 2.82 -12.18 -17.71
N TYR A 319 2.61 -11.42 -16.62
CA TYR A 319 1.99 -11.94 -15.42
C TYR A 319 0.53 -12.35 -15.67
N LEU A 320 -0.22 -11.53 -16.42
CA LEU A 320 -1.60 -11.84 -16.80
C LEU A 320 -1.71 -13.07 -17.71
N ASP A 321 -0.76 -13.29 -18.61
CA ASP A 321 -0.71 -14.50 -19.45
C ASP A 321 -0.56 -15.75 -18.58
N VAL A 322 0.36 -15.76 -17.61
CA VAL A 322 0.54 -16.91 -16.71
C VAL A 322 -0.69 -17.14 -15.83
N LEU A 323 -1.30 -16.07 -15.29
CA LEU A 323 -2.57 -16.12 -14.55
C LEU A 323 -3.70 -16.69 -15.41
N HIS A 324 -3.80 -16.27 -16.67
CA HIS A 324 -4.82 -16.73 -17.59
C HIS A 324 -4.62 -18.21 -17.95
N ARG A 325 -3.38 -18.63 -18.22
CA ARG A 325 -3.04 -20.03 -18.50
C ARG A 325 -3.38 -20.94 -17.32
N SER A 326 -3.05 -20.54 -16.08
CA SER A 326 -3.44 -21.32 -14.91
C SER A 326 -4.96 -21.39 -14.75
N ALA A 327 -5.67 -20.29 -15.04
CA ALA A 327 -7.13 -20.23 -14.97
C ALA A 327 -7.83 -21.15 -15.99
N LEU A 328 -7.24 -21.37 -17.18
CA LEU A 328 -7.79 -22.28 -18.20
C LEU A 328 -7.92 -23.73 -17.70
N HIS A 329 -7.12 -24.14 -16.71
CA HIS A 329 -7.13 -25.50 -16.17
C HIS A 329 -8.20 -25.77 -15.11
N LEU A 330 -8.92 -24.74 -14.62
CA LEU A 330 -10.02 -24.93 -13.64
C LEU A 330 -11.21 -25.71 -14.20
N GLY A 331 -11.29 -25.87 -15.52
CA GLY A 331 -12.41 -26.50 -16.20
C GLY A 331 -13.71 -25.70 -16.09
N SER A 332 -14.76 -26.20 -16.73
CA SER A 332 -16.10 -25.60 -16.72
C SER A 332 -17.06 -26.40 -15.84
N TRP A 333 -17.99 -25.71 -15.18
CA TRP A 333 -19.10 -26.35 -14.49
C TRP A 333 -20.10 -26.89 -15.52
N ASN A 334 -20.39 -28.19 -15.47
CA ASN A 334 -21.43 -28.82 -16.28
C ASN A 334 -22.58 -29.28 -15.38
N ALA A 335 -23.81 -28.92 -15.75
CA ALA A 335 -24.99 -29.40 -15.03
C ALA A 335 -25.14 -30.91 -15.25
N LEU A 336 -25.06 -31.68 -14.17
CA LEU A 336 -25.30 -33.12 -14.23
C LEU A 336 -26.79 -33.36 -14.47
N SER A 337 -27.13 -34.03 -15.58
CA SER A 337 -28.49 -34.53 -15.77
C SER A 337 -28.76 -35.59 -14.70
N ASN A 338 -29.85 -35.44 -13.95
CA ASN A 338 -30.24 -36.28 -12.81
C ASN A 338 -30.66 -37.69 -13.24
N ARG A 339 -29.78 -38.44 -13.93
CA ARG A 339 -30.02 -39.80 -14.40
C ARG A 339 -29.16 -40.78 -13.58
N SER A 340 -29.81 -41.29 -12.54
CA SER A 340 -29.64 -42.63 -11.97
C SER A 340 -28.21 -43.18 -11.86
N GLY A 341 -27.64 -43.05 -10.66
CA GLY A 341 -27.25 -44.25 -9.91
C GLY A 341 -25.78 -44.68 -9.91
N GLN A 342 -24.90 -44.13 -10.74
CA GLN A 342 -23.46 -44.40 -10.61
C GLN A 342 -22.66 -43.12 -10.86
N VAL A 343 -22.29 -42.45 -9.77
CA VAL A 343 -21.21 -41.46 -9.79
C VAL A 343 -19.92 -42.24 -10.04
N GLN A 344 -19.54 -42.41 -11.31
CA GLN A 344 -18.16 -42.76 -11.64
C GLN A 344 -17.30 -41.59 -11.15
N LEU A 345 -16.69 -41.76 -9.97
CA LEU A 345 -15.58 -40.96 -9.44
C LEU A 345 -14.32 -41.17 -10.32
N ASN A 346 -14.48 -41.04 -11.64
CA ASN A 346 -13.40 -41.26 -12.59
C ASN A 346 -12.52 -40.01 -12.64
N ALA A 347 -11.23 -40.29 -12.77
CA ALA A 347 -10.08 -39.39 -12.77
C ALA A 347 -10.38 -37.97 -13.25
N TRP A 348 -9.82 -36.99 -12.53
CA TRP A 348 -9.84 -35.58 -12.91
C TRP A 348 -9.59 -35.43 -14.42
N SER A 349 -10.56 -34.85 -15.11
CA SER A 349 -10.42 -34.40 -16.49
C SER A 349 -10.65 -32.89 -16.52
N PRO A 350 -9.99 -32.14 -17.42
CA PRO A 350 -10.19 -30.69 -17.56
C PRO A 350 -11.65 -30.26 -17.84
N LEU A 351 -12.56 -31.22 -18.07
CA LEU A 351 -13.93 -31.00 -18.51
C LEU A 351 -14.98 -31.36 -17.46
N GLN A 352 -14.61 -31.92 -16.30
CA GLN A 352 -15.59 -32.42 -15.32
C GLN A 352 -15.18 -32.18 -13.86
N LEU A 353 -16.05 -31.50 -13.11
CA LEU A 353 -16.13 -31.56 -11.66
C LEU A 353 -17.59 -31.87 -11.27
N THR A 354 -17.80 -32.99 -10.57
CA THR A 354 -19.12 -33.45 -10.07
C THR A 354 -19.37 -32.97 -8.65
N ILE A 355 -20.65 -32.66 -8.34
CA ILE A 355 -21.15 -32.35 -6.98
C ILE A 355 -21.03 -33.58 -6.08
#